data_AF-A0AAN8AC09-F1
#
_entry.id   AF-A0AAN8AC09-F1
#
_cell.length_a   1.000
_cell.length_b   1.000
_cell.length_c   1.000
_cell.angle_alpha   90.00
_cell.angle_beta   90.00
_cell.angle_gamma   90.00
#
_symmetry.space_group_name_H-M   'P 1'
#
loop_
_entity.id
_entity.type
_entity.pdbx_description
1 polymer ?
#
loop_
_entity_poly.entity_id
_entity_poly.type
_entity_poly.pdbx_seq_one_letter_code
_entity_poly.pdbx_strand_id
1 'polypeptide(L)'
;MWRSYFLLAALLWRADPVSGFSNGKVSVACGDMVPQHEHDPSPAPPPFSITVDTSSFSPGDNITVTLQVASSTPTYFMGFLIEAREAGKLNSQAVGSFVLTDPQESQLLQCGHTQGSGVSHRRGKRKTHIQAVWEPPNNPPQRVQFLVTVVHEFEVYWVRIKGPVVSLKGSTAAPSTPVPAPTTSSTPLSEPFSSAGCGRSKSCLRDPVGCHPESDPACFFLSFVTDQPGSSVMFELSGPAEGYLAFALSLDKWMGNDEVYMCVNDGGSVTISASYVSGRTHPELEMQQNLWGRAWRFADGSIQCRFQRKTFLPHAEGRFNLNQSYFLFLANGRSHQGLIHRHDRQPLISTNQKEITGHPEDLCGSRSPLLIKFHGVLMLTVWMWMVSTAIFIARHYKNTWPETTVLGQKLWFQLHRTMMVLAVLLTGVAFTLPFIYRRGWSKRAGSHPYIGCTVMALSVIQLIMAALRPAPDSPRRIIFNWMHFVTGTGGQILAVACVFLGVAQQALLLPGPYSPAMLTAWLLWIVLAHLLLQIHSCRLRRGGSSDSEDKENIRFAQSGRQQPEEKSQVKKMVFVVFLMGNTAFLAAFLKAIASV
;
A
#
# COMPACT_ATOMS: atom_id res chain seq x y z
N MET A 1 -32.79 14.61 24.65
CA MET A 1 -31.38 14.31 24.30
C MET A 1 -30.94 12.87 24.61
N TRP A 2 -31.83 11.97 25.08
CA TRP A 2 -31.47 10.60 25.50
C TRP A 2 -31.96 9.47 24.58
N ARG A 3 -32.74 9.77 23.53
CA ARG A 3 -33.26 8.77 22.57
C ARG A 3 -32.37 8.56 21.33
N SER A 4 -31.26 9.30 21.22
CA SER A 4 -30.40 9.31 20.02
C SER A 4 -29.28 8.25 20.03
N TYR A 5 -29.06 7.57 21.16
CA TYR A 5 -28.02 6.54 21.28
C TYR A 5 -28.47 5.16 20.78
N PHE A 6 -29.77 4.86 20.76
CA PHE A 6 -30.30 3.56 20.32
C PHE A 6 -30.29 3.35 18.80
N LEU A 7 -30.35 4.43 18.02
CA LEU A 7 -30.34 4.34 16.54
C LEU A 7 -28.95 4.10 15.97
N LEU A 8 -27.88 4.46 16.69
CA LEU A 8 -26.50 4.13 16.31
C LEU A 8 -26.18 2.64 16.50
N ALA A 9 -26.80 1.97 17.48
CA ALA A 9 -26.63 0.53 17.70
C ALA A 9 -27.36 -0.31 16.64
N ALA A 10 -28.50 0.16 16.12
CA ALA A 10 -29.28 -0.57 15.12
C ALA A 10 -28.65 -0.54 13.71
N LEU A 11 -27.83 0.47 13.39
CA LEU A 11 -27.14 0.58 12.09
C LEU A 11 -25.82 -0.20 12.02
N LEU A 12 -25.28 -0.65 13.16
CA LEU A 12 -24.10 -1.53 13.22
C LEU A 12 -24.45 -3.02 13.07
N TRP A 13 -25.73 -3.40 13.09
CA TRP A 13 -26.17 -4.80 13.06
C TRP A 13 -26.42 -5.36 11.64
N ARG A 14 -26.23 -4.57 10.57
CA ARG A 14 -26.38 -5.04 9.18
C ARG A 14 -25.13 -4.82 8.32
N ALA A 15 -23.96 -5.06 8.90
CA ALA A 15 -22.81 -5.42 8.08
C ALA A 15 -22.83 -6.94 7.94
N ASP A 16 -23.33 -7.45 6.82
CA ASP A 16 -23.08 -8.83 6.45
C ASP A 16 -21.55 -8.99 6.39
N PRO A 17 -20.94 -9.92 7.15
CA PRO A 17 -19.53 -10.20 7.00
C PRO A 17 -19.30 -10.64 5.56
N VAL A 18 -18.44 -9.92 4.85
CA VAL A 18 -17.93 -10.35 3.55
C VAL A 18 -17.19 -11.65 3.80
N SER A 19 -17.85 -12.77 3.52
CA SER A 19 -17.28 -14.10 3.60
C SER A 19 -16.19 -14.23 2.53
N GLY A 20 -14.93 -14.07 2.94
CA GLY A 20 -13.80 -14.52 2.13
C GLY A 20 -14.03 -15.99 1.75
N PHE A 21 -13.90 -16.31 0.46
CA PHE A 21 -14.21 -17.66 -0.04
C PHE A 21 -13.33 -18.71 0.66
N SER A 22 -13.92 -19.52 1.54
CA SER A 22 -13.28 -20.69 2.20
C SER A 22 -12.98 -21.86 1.22
N ASN A 23 -13.21 -21.68 -0.08
CA ASN A 23 -13.01 -22.73 -1.08
C ASN A 23 -11.65 -22.54 -1.77
N GLY A 24 -10.91 -23.61 -2.01
CA GLY A 24 -9.61 -23.55 -2.67
C GLY A 24 -9.67 -23.44 -4.19
N LYS A 25 -10.69 -22.79 -4.78
CA LYS A 25 -10.75 -22.55 -6.24
C LYS A 25 -9.81 -21.39 -6.61
N VAL A 26 -8.52 -21.62 -6.47
CA VAL A 26 -7.47 -20.58 -6.51
C VAL A 26 -6.59 -20.69 -7.75
N SER A 27 -7.17 -20.86 -8.94
CA SER A 27 -6.37 -20.95 -10.19
C SER A 27 -5.49 -19.72 -10.43
N VAL A 28 -5.86 -18.56 -9.88
CA VAL A 28 -5.05 -17.33 -9.92
C VAL A 28 -3.72 -17.45 -9.16
N ALA A 29 -3.64 -18.36 -8.20
CA ALA A 29 -2.42 -18.63 -7.43
C ALA A 29 -1.47 -19.57 -8.17
N CYS A 30 -1.86 -20.22 -9.27
CA CYS A 30 -1.01 -21.25 -9.88
C CYS A 30 0.35 -20.71 -10.38
N GLY A 31 0.49 -19.43 -10.70
CA GLY A 31 1.76 -18.88 -11.18
C GLY A 31 2.82 -18.83 -10.08
N ASP A 32 2.56 -18.02 -9.07
CA ASP A 32 3.45 -17.77 -7.93
C ASP A 32 3.29 -18.81 -6.80
N MET A 33 2.22 -19.60 -6.81
CA MET A 33 1.75 -20.47 -5.73
C MET A 33 1.42 -19.71 -4.45
N VAL A 34 1.09 -18.41 -4.52
CA VAL A 34 0.81 -17.56 -3.37
C VAL A 34 -0.71 -17.50 -3.12
N PRO A 35 -1.20 -17.93 -1.94
CA PRO A 35 -2.60 -17.74 -1.58
C PRO A 35 -2.84 -16.23 -1.45
N GLN A 36 -3.88 -15.73 -2.12
CA GLN A 36 -4.20 -14.30 -2.23
C GLN A 36 -4.80 -13.72 -0.93
N HIS A 37 -4.21 -14.06 0.21
CA HIS A 37 -4.66 -13.71 1.56
C HIS A 37 -4.15 -12.34 2.03
N GLU A 38 -3.58 -11.54 1.12
CA GLU A 38 -3.04 -10.19 1.35
C GLU A 38 -1.93 -10.05 2.41
N HIS A 39 -1.55 -11.16 3.04
CA HIS A 39 -0.38 -11.30 3.92
C HIS A 39 0.81 -11.86 3.14
N ASP A 40 2.02 -11.78 3.69
CA ASP A 40 3.21 -12.42 3.12
C ASP A 40 3.36 -13.85 3.68
N PRO A 41 4.01 -14.78 2.95
CA PRO A 41 4.31 -16.11 3.47
C PRO A 41 5.12 -16.05 4.77
N SER A 42 4.90 -17.03 5.64
CA SER A 42 5.59 -17.20 6.90
C SER A 42 7.10 -17.39 6.68
N PRO A 43 7.96 -16.64 7.40
CA PRO A 43 9.41 -16.78 7.33
C PRO A 43 9.95 -17.92 8.22
N ALA A 44 9.10 -18.62 8.98
CA ALA A 44 9.53 -19.78 9.75
C ALA A 44 9.69 -21.00 8.83
N PRO A 45 10.53 -22.00 9.13
CA PRO A 45 10.54 -23.26 8.40
C PRO A 45 9.15 -23.93 8.40
N PRO A 46 8.68 -24.48 7.27
CA PRO A 46 7.37 -25.10 7.21
C PRO A 46 7.34 -26.42 8.01
N PRO A 47 6.35 -26.65 8.90
CA PRO A 47 6.22 -27.90 9.66
C PRO A 47 5.58 -29.04 8.84
N PHE A 48 5.63 -28.97 7.51
CA PHE A 48 4.94 -29.88 6.58
C PHE A 48 5.92 -30.39 5.51
N SER A 49 5.67 -31.60 5.02
CA SER A 49 6.48 -32.22 3.97
C SER A 49 5.59 -32.84 2.89
N ILE A 50 6.10 -32.86 1.67
CA ILE A 50 5.49 -33.55 0.53
C ILE A 50 6.41 -34.71 0.12
N THR A 51 5.83 -35.88 -0.09
CA THR A 51 6.53 -37.12 -0.45
C THR A 51 5.85 -37.80 -1.62
N VAL A 52 6.58 -38.71 -2.27
CA VAL A 52 6.08 -39.54 -3.36
C VAL A 52 6.38 -41.00 -3.07
N ASP A 53 5.59 -41.91 -3.63
CA ASP A 53 5.77 -43.37 -3.51
C ASP A 53 6.90 -43.92 -4.40
N THR A 54 7.21 -43.25 -5.51
CA THR A 54 8.24 -43.66 -6.47
C THR A 54 9.14 -42.50 -6.90
N SER A 55 10.42 -42.78 -7.17
CA SER A 55 11.41 -41.78 -7.63
C SER A 55 11.63 -41.79 -9.14
N SER A 56 10.94 -42.66 -9.88
CA SER A 56 11.02 -42.75 -11.34
C SER A 56 9.68 -43.08 -11.98
N PHE A 57 9.44 -42.61 -13.20
CA PHE A 57 8.16 -42.76 -13.90
C PHE A 57 8.32 -42.96 -15.41
N SER A 58 7.28 -43.50 -16.06
CA SER A 58 7.06 -43.54 -17.51
C SER A 58 5.73 -42.88 -17.86
N PRO A 59 5.50 -42.42 -19.11
CA PRO A 59 4.16 -41.99 -19.53
C PRO A 59 3.12 -43.08 -19.27
N GLY A 60 2.02 -42.72 -18.59
CA GLY A 60 0.98 -43.67 -18.17
C GLY A 60 1.18 -44.31 -16.79
N ASP A 61 2.30 -44.04 -16.10
CA ASP A 61 2.47 -44.42 -14.69
C ASP A 61 1.62 -43.51 -13.78
N ASN A 62 1.29 -43.99 -12.58
CA ASN A 62 0.59 -43.23 -11.55
C ASN A 62 1.51 -43.06 -10.34
N ILE A 63 1.74 -41.81 -9.91
CA ILE A 63 2.58 -41.50 -8.74
C ILE A 63 1.70 -40.98 -7.61
N THR A 64 1.73 -41.63 -6.46
CA THR A 64 1.00 -41.14 -5.28
C THR A 64 1.80 -40.04 -4.59
N VAL A 65 1.26 -38.84 -4.58
CA VAL A 65 1.81 -37.66 -3.91
C VAL A 65 1.12 -37.47 -2.57
N THR A 66 1.90 -37.41 -1.50
CA THR A 66 1.39 -37.29 -0.12
C THR A 66 1.88 -36.00 0.51
N LEU A 67 0.97 -35.18 1.04
CA LEU A 67 1.29 -34.01 1.88
C LEU A 67 0.91 -34.33 3.33
N GLN A 68 1.86 -34.15 4.26
CA GLN A 68 1.67 -34.47 5.67
C GLN A 68 2.45 -33.55 6.62
N VAL A 69 2.04 -33.53 7.88
CA VAL A 69 2.80 -32.88 8.97
C VAL A 69 4.14 -33.59 9.19
N ALA A 70 5.21 -32.80 9.30
CA ALA A 70 6.59 -33.26 9.50
C ALA A 70 7.20 -32.78 10.84
N SER A 71 6.41 -32.11 11.68
CA SER A 71 6.85 -31.62 13.00
C SER A 71 6.62 -32.64 14.11
N SER A 72 7.46 -32.60 15.14
CA SER A 72 7.27 -33.35 16.40
C SER A 72 6.15 -32.78 17.27
N THR A 73 5.77 -31.52 17.05
CA THR A 73 4.63 -30.88 17.72
C THR A 73 3.33 -31.08 16.92
N PRO A 74 2.21 -31.43 17.57
CA PRO A 74 0.92 -31.56 16.87
C PRO A 74 0.51 -30.25 16.18
N THR A 75 0.30 -30.31 14.86
CA THR A 75 -0.16 -29.18 14.04
C THR A 75 -1.07 -29.65 12.91
N TYR A 76 -1.61 -28.73 12.12
CA TYR A 76 -2.57 -28.99 11.03
C TYR A 76 -2.39 -27.99 9.89
N PHE A 77 -3.02 -28.23 8.75
CA PHE A 77 -3.21 -27.24 7.68
C PHE A 77 -4.69 -27.18 7.27
N MET A 78 -5.16 -26.01 6.85
CA MET A 78 -6.54 -25.79 6.41
C MET A 78 -6.66 -25.76 4.88
N GLY A 79 -5.62 -25.24 4.22
CA GLY A 79 -5.55 -25.15 2.76
C GLY A 79 -4.22 -25.65 2.19
N PHE A 80 -4.26 -26.06 0.93
CA PHE A 80 -3.06 -26.43 0.17
C PHE A 80 -3.26 -26.19 -1.32
N LEU A 81 -2.14 -26.13 -2.05
CA LEU A 81 -2.03 -26.16 -3.51
C LEU A 81 -0.79 -26.97 -3.88
N ILE A 82 -0.94 -28.04 -4.66
CA ILE A 82 0.15 -28.88 -5.15
C ILE A 82 0.22 -28.78 -6.67
N GLU A 83 1.43 -28.62 -7.19
CA GLU A 83 1.74 -28.65 -8.63
C GLU A 83 3.00 -29.48 -8.87
N ALA A 84 3.15 -29.99 -10.09
CA ALA A 84 4.38 -30.60 -10.56
C ALA A 84 4.98 -29.73 -11.67
N ARG A 85 6.29 -29.46 -11.64
CA ARG A 85 6.98 -28.61 -12.62
C ARG A 85 8.29 -29.24 -13.07
N GLU A 86 8.86 -28.77 -14.18
CA GLU A 86 10.17 -29.24 -14.63
C GLU A 86 11.25 -28.88 -13.59
N ALA A 87 12.02 -29.86 -13.11
CA ALA A 87 12.94 -29.68 -11.98
C ALA A 87 14.05 -28.63 -12.26
N GLY A 88 14.44 -28.45 -13.52
CA GLY A 88 15.40 -27.41 -13.94
C GLY A 88 14.78 -26.04 -14.20
N LYS A 89 13.44 -25.92 -14.20
CA LYS A 89 12.69 -24.71 -14.54
C LYS A 89 11.44 -24.61 -13.67
N LEU A 90 11.60 -24.43 -12.36
CA LEU A 90 10.47 -24.38 -11.42
C LEU A 90 9.51 -23.20 -11.62
N ASN A 91 9.82 -22.24 -12.49
CA ASN A 91 8.90 -21.17 -12.91
C ASN A 91 8.11 -21.54 -14.18
N SER A 92 8.32 -22.73 -14.76
CA SER A 92 7.56 -23.22 -15.91
C SER A 92 6.09 -23.48 -15.56
N GLN A 93 5.27 -23.71 -16.58
CA GLN A 93 3.91 -24.19 -16.40
C GLN A 93 3.89 -25.54 -15.68
N ALA A 94 2.76 -25.83 -15.01
CA ALA A 94 2.51 -27.10 -14.38
C ALA A 94 2.47 -28.24 -15.41
N VAL A 95 3.01 -29.39 -15.03
CA VAL A 95 3.25 -30.56 -15.89
C VAL A 95 2.41 -31.73 -15.38
N GLY A 96 1.74 -32.41 -16.30
CA GLY A 96 0.87 -33.54 -15.99
C GLY A 96 -0.47 -33.14 -15.39
N SER A 97 -1.20 -34.14 -14.90
CA SER A 97 -2.53 -33.98 -14.31
C SER A 97 -2.63 -34.77 -13.01
N PHE A 98 -3.53 -34.35 -12.13
CA PHE A 98 -3.82 -35.03 -10.87
C PHE A 98 -5.18 -35.74 -10.94
N VAL A 99 -5.26 -36.87 -10.25
CA VAL A 99 -6.48 -37.59 -9.92
C VAL A 99 -6.67 -37.53 -8.40
N LEU A 100 -7.88 -37.17 -7.98
CA LEU A 100 -8.21 -36.98 -6.56
C LEU A 100 -8.40 -38.33 -5.88
N THR A 101 -7.74 -38.56 -4.76
CA THR A 101 -8.03 -39.71 -3.88
C THR A 101 -9.15 -39.38 -2.89
N ASP A 102 -9.29 -38.11 -2.49
CA ASP A 102 -10.38 -37.62 -1.63
C ASP A 102 -11.10 -36.40 -2.26
N PRO A 103 -12.14 -36.64 -3.09
CA PRO A 103 -12.91 -35.56 -3.71
C PRO A 103 -13.72 -34.69 -2.73
N GLN A 104 -13.90 -35.11 -1.48
CA GLN A 104 -14.64 -34.34 -0.46
C GLN A 104 -13.75 -33.24 0.15
N GLU A 105 -12.47 -33.53 0.35
CA GLU A 105 -11.50 -32.60 0.92
C GLU A 105 -10.64 -31.87 -0.13
N SER A 106 -10.58 -32.40 -1.36
CA SER A 106 -9.76 -31.86 -2.46
C SER A 106 -10.56 -31.55 -3.73
N GLN A 107 -9.97 -30.74 -4.60
CA GLN A 107 -10.49 -30.40 -5.91
C GLN A 107 -9.34 -30.12 -6.89
N LEU A 108 -9.61 -30.35 -8.17
CA LEU A 108 -8.67 -30.07 -9.26
C LEU A 108 -8.74 -28.61 -9.69
N LEU A 109 -7.60 -28.07 -10.08
CA LEU A 109 -7.44 -26.75 -10.67
C LEU A 109 -6.84 -26.87 -12.07
N GLN A 110 -7.19 -25.90 -12.92
CA GLN A 110 -6.53 -25.68 -14.19
C GLN A 110 -5.44 -24.63 -13.98
N CYS A 111 -4.20 -25.10 -13.85
CA CYS A 111 -3.01 -24.27 -13.76
C CYS A 111 -2.35 -24.20 -15.15
N GLY A 112 -2.38 -23.02 -15.78
CA GLY A 112 -1.97 -22.86 -17.18
C GLY A 112 -3.02 -23.42 -18.15
N HIS A 113 -2.59 -24.16 -19.17
CA HIS A 113 -3.49 -24.69 -20.20
C HIS A 113 -4.02 -26.10 -19.90
N THR A 114 -3.42 -26.81 -18.95
CA THR A 114 -3.74 -28.22 -18.66
C THR A 114 -4.80 -28.33 -17.57
N GLN A 115 -5.91 -29.03 -17.85
CA GLN A 115 -6.91 -29.30 -16.82
C GLN A 115 -6.37 -30.28 -15.77
N GLY A 116 -6.65 -30.02 -14.50
CA GLY A 116 -6.20 -30.88 -13.40
C GLY A 116 -4.70 -30.83 -13.11
N SER A 117 -3.97 -29.87 -13.66
CA SER A 117 -2.51 -29.73 -13.43
C SER A 117 -2.14 -29.21 -12.04
N GLY A 118 -3.12 -28.81 -11.23
CA GLY A 118 -2.95 -28.55 -9.81
C GLY A 118 -4.07 -29.17 -8.98
N VAL A 119 -3.76 -29.46 -7.72
CA VAL A 119 -4.75 -29.95 -6.74
C VAL A 119 -4.76 -29.05 -5.51
N SER A 120 -5.96 -28.70 -5.04
CA SER A 120 -6.15 -27.82 -3.89
C SER A 120 -7.25 -28.32 -2.96
N HIS A 121 -7.37 -27.70 -1.80
CA HIS A 121 -8.43 -27.99 -0.84
C HIS A 121 -9.82 -27.57 -1.34
N ARG A 122 -10.86 -28.34 -1.01
CA ARG A 122 -12.26 -27.98 -1.26
C ARG A 122 -12.86 -27.16 -0.11
N ARG A 123 -12.46 -27.49 1.13
CA ARG A 123 -12.97 -26.88 2.38
C ARG A 123 -11.81 -26.48 3.29
N GLY A 124 -11.95 -25.36 4.00
CA GLY A 124 -10.97 -24.89 4.99
C GLY A 124 -10.98 -25.66 6.31
N LYS A 125 -11.31 -26.97 6.32
CA LYS A 125 -11.27 -27.78 7.54
C LYS A 125 -9.82 -28.15 7.88
N ARG A 126 -9.50 -28.27 9.17
CA ARG A 126 -8.18 -28.74 9.65
C ARG A 126 -7.89 -30.15 9.13
N LYS A 127 -6.70 -30.33 8.57
CA LYS A 127 -6.16 -31.58 8.01
C LYS A 127 -4.74 -31.79 8.51
N THR A 128 -4.31 -33.03 8.59
CA THR A 128 -2.92 -33.40 8.91
C THR A 128 -2.25 -34.18 7.78
N HIS A 129 -3.06 -34.63 6.82
CA HIS A 129 -2.66 -35.51 5.73
C HIS A 129 -3.60 -35.33 4.54
N ILE A 130 -3.08 -35.37 3.32
CA ILE A 130 -3.85 -35.46 2.07
C ILE A 130 -3.03 -36.18 1.00
N GLN A 131 -3.70 -36.86 0.08
CA GLN A 131 -3.09 -37.54 -1.05
C GLN A 131 -3.73 -37.11 -2.37
N ALA A 132 -2.96 -37.23 -3.44
CA ALA A 132 -3.43 -37.15 -4.82
C ALA A 132 -2.54 -38.05 -5.68
N VAL A 133 -3.08 -38.57 -6.77
CA VAL A 133 -2.30 -39.33 -7.76
C VAL A 133 -1.91 -38.38 -8.88
N TRP A 134 -0.64 -38.35 -9.25
CA TRP A 134 -0.13 -37.58 -10.38
C TRP A 134 0.11 -38.50 -11.58
N GLU A 135 -0.39 -38.06 -12.73
CA GLU A 135 -0.30 -38.70 -14.04
C GLU A 135 0.67 -37.88 -14.93
N PRO A 136 1.79 -38.47 -15.36
CA PRO A 136 2.70 -37.84 -16.30
C PRO A 136 2.03 -37.64 -17.67
N PRO A 137 2.30 -36.53 -18.37
CA PRO A 137 1.79 -36.31 -19.72
C PRO A 137 2.48 -37.27 -20.73
N ASN A 138 1.91 -37.41 -21.92
CA ASN A 138 2.45 -38.27 -22.99
C ASN A 138 3.91 -37.94 -23.37
N ASN A 139 4.26 -36.65 -23.32
CA ASN A 139 5.61 -36.14 -23.59
C ASN A 139 6.15 -35.43 -22.33
N PRO A 140 6.62 -36.16 -21.31
CA PRO A 140 7.05 -35.56 -20.06
C PRO A 140 8.49 -35.02 -20.14
N PRO A 141 8.82 -33.98 -19.34
CA PRO A 141 10.22 -33.59 -19.14
C PRO A 141 10.99 -34.69 -18.41
N GLN A 142 12.32 -34.70 -18.59
CA GLN A 142 13.19 -35.75 -18.02
C GLN A 142 13.13 -35.83 -16.49
N ARG A 143 12.93 -34.68 -15.82
CA ARG A 143 12.84 -34.59 -14.37
C ARG A 143 11.73 -33.63 -13.96
N VAL A 144 10.88 -34.10 -13.07
CA VAL A 144 9.76 -33.34 -12.51
C VAL A 144 9.99 -33.16 -11.02
N GLN A 145 9.69 -31.97 -10.51
CA GLN A 145 9.72 -31.66 -9.08
C GLN A 145 8.34 -31.19 -8.62
N PHE A 146 7.88 -31.76 -7.52
CA PHE A 146 6.63 -31.35 -6.89
C PHE A 146 6.85 -30.12 -6.02
N LEU A 147 5.92 -29.18 -6.09
CA LEU A 147 5.88 -27.98 -5.26
C LEU A 147 4.56 -27.96 -4.49
N VAL A 148 4.61 -27.50 -3.24
CA VAL A 148 3.40 -27.33 -2.43
C VAL A 148 3.38 -25.99 -1.71
N THR A 149 2.19 -25.39 -1.68
CA THR A 149 1.83 -24.29 -0.82
C THR A 149 0.89 -24.80 0.25
N VAL A 150 1.13 -24.45 1.51
CA VAL A 150 0.36 -24.91 2.67
C VAL A 150 -0.11 -23.72 3.48
N VAL A 151 -1.41 -23.67 3.77
CA VAL A 151 -2.05 -22.65 4.60
C VAL A 151 -2.40 -23.26 5.94
N HIS A 152 -1.77 -22.78 7.02
CA HIS A 152 -2.12 -23.17 8.39
C HIS A 152 -3.32 -22.38 8.89
N GLU A 153 -3.25 -21.05 8.75
CA GLU A 153 -4.33 -20.09 9.05
C GLU A 153 -4.38 -19.02 7.95
N PHE A 154 -5.41 -18.18 7.92
CA PHE A 154 -5.57 -17.17 6.87
C PHE A 154 -4.31 -16.30 6.68
N GLU A 155 -3.68 -15.90 7.78
CA GLU A 155 -2.48 -15.04 7.78
C GLU A 155 -1.16 -15.84 7.82
N VAL A 156 -1.21 -17.17 8.05
CA VAL A 156 -0.02 -18.02 8.26
C VAL A 156 0.02 -19.13 7.22
N TYR A 157 0.93 -19.00 6.27
CA TYR A 157 1.06 -19.95 5.15
C TYR A 157 2.49 -19.99 4.61
N TRP A 158 2.83 -21.04 3.88
CA TRP A 158 4.13 -21.24 3.23
C TRP A 158 3.91 -21.54 1.76
N VAL A 159 4.81 -21.08 0.90
CA VAL A 159 4.68 -21.20 -0.55
C VAL A 159 5.86 -21.93 -1.17
N ARG A 160 5.61 -22.66 -2.26
CA ARG A 160 6.65 -23.32 -3.08
C ARG A 160 7.63 -24.20 -2.26
N ILE A 161 7.12 -24.90 -1.25
CA ILE A 161 7.89 -25.90 -0.53
C ILE A 161 8.32 -26.96 -1.54
N LYS A 162 9.63 -27.16 -1.68
CA LYS A 162 10.21 -28.08 -2.65
C LYS A 162 10.06 -29.51 -2.18
N GLY A 163 9.40 -30.31 -2.99
CA GLY A 163 9.26 -31.75 -2.83
C GLY A 163 10.34 -32.56 -3.54
N PRO A 164 10.19 -33.90 -3.53
CA PRO A 164 11.09 -34.83 -4.20
C PRO A 164 11.09 -34.61 -5.72
N VAL A 165 12.23 -34.93 -6.33
CA VAL A 165 12.42 -34.95 -7.78
C VAL A 165 12.22 -36.37 -8.29
N VAL A 166 11.40 -36.55 -9.32
CA VAL A 166 11.11 -37.83 -9.95
C VAL A 166 11.61 -37.79 -11.39
N SER A 167 12.29 -38.86 -11.83
CA SER A 167 12.96 -38.92 -13.13
C SER A 167 12.32 -39.90 -14.11
N LEU A 168 12.37 -39.60 -15.41
CA LEU A 168 11.88 -40.50 -16.46
C LEU A 168 12.71 -41.80 -16.50
N LYS A 169 12.06 -42.97 -16.49
CA LYS A 169 12.72 -44.28 -16.60
C LYS A 169 13.50 -44.36 -17.92
N GLY A 170 14.76 -44.79 -17.85
CA GLY A 170 15.65 -44.82 -19.02
C GLY A 170 16.38 -43.52 -19.32
N SER A 171 16.11 -42.42 -18.57
CA SER A 171 17.05 -41.30 -18.55
C SER A 171 18.27 -41.75 -17.76
N THR A 172 19.40 -41.95 -18.46
CA THR A 172 20.70 -42.05 -17.80
C THR A 172 20.82 -40.85 -16.88
N ALA A 173 21.16 -41.06 -15.61
CA ALA A 173 21.63 -39.94 -14.79
C ALA A 173 22.76 -39.30 -15.61
N ALA A 174 22.49 -38.14 -16.21
CA ALA A 174 23.57 -37.32 -16.72
C ALA A 174 24.55 -37.24 -15.55
N PRO A 175 25.87 -37.35 -15.81
CA PRO A 175 26.84 -37.05 -14.79
C PRO A 175 26.37 -35.77 -14.11
N SER A 176 26.55 -35.64 -12.81
CA SER A 176 26.77 -34.32 -12.26
C SER A 176 27.97 -33.74 -13.01
N THR A 177 27.75 -33.25 -14.24
CA THR A 177 28.49 -32.17 -14.79
C THR A 177 28.38 -31.17 -13.65
N PRO A 178 29.49 -30.80 -13.00
CA PRO A 178 29.45 -29.57 -12.26
C PRO A 178 28.90 -28.59 -13.31
N VAL A 179 27.70 -28.08 -13.07
CA VAL A 179 27.39 -26.73 -13.53
C VAL A 179 28.68 -26.01 -13.21
N PRO A 180 29.41 -25.46 -14.20
CA PRO A 180 30.50 -24.59 -13.84
C PRO A 180 29.82 -23.61 -12.90
N ALA A 181 30.14 -23.69 -11.60
CA ALA A 181 29.84 -22.60 -10.71
C ALA A 181 30.24 -21.37 -11.53
N PRO A 182 29.41 -20.34 -11.66
CA PRO A 182 29.94 -19.08 -12.14
C PRO A 182 31.05 -18.75 -11.14
N THR A 183 32.28 -19.11 -11.50
CA THR A 183 33.51 -18.84 -10.78
C THR A 183 33.82 -17.39 -11.06
N THR A 184 32.93 -16.54 -10.57
CA THR A 184 33.31 -15.27 -9.98
C THR A 184 32.88 -15.42 -8.53
N SER A 185 33.73 -16.06 -7.73
CA SER A 185 33.63 -16.04 -6.28
C SER A 185 33.40 -14.59 -5.86
N SER A 186 32.24 -14.33 -5.24
CA SER A 186 31.94 -13.01 -4.73
C SER A 186 32.93 -12.70 -3.63
N THR A 187 33.63 -11.57 -3.75
CA THR A 187 34.65 -11.17 -2.77
C THR A 187 33.98 -10.36 -1.67
N PRO A 188 34.29 -10.57 -0.38
CA PRO A 188 33.81 -9.70 0.67
C PRO A 188 34.35 -8.27 0.47
N LEU A 189 33.49 -7.26 0.61
CA LEU A 189 33.87 -5.85 0.66
C LEU A 189 34.53 -5.53 2.01
N SER A 190 35.76 -5.00 1.97
CA SER A 190 36.52 -4.64 3.17
C SER A 190 36.08 -3.31 3.79
N GLU A 191 35.73 -2.32 2.95
CA GLU A 191 35.35 -0.97 3.37
C GLU A 191 33.90 -0.65 2.98
N PRO A 192 33.19 0.20 3.77
CA PRO A 192 31.88 0.67 3.38
C PRO A 192 31.97 1.62 2.19
N PHE A 193 30.89 1.71 1.40
CA PHE A 193 30.81 2.73 0.34
C PHE A 193 30.81 4.14 0.93
N SER A 194 31.33 5.10 0.15
CA SER A 194 31.31 6.52 0.50
C SER A 194 30.48 7.32 -0.50
N SER A 195 29.83 8.37 -0.01
CA SER A 195 29.17 9.39 -0.83
C SER A 195 30.13 10.42 -1.45
N ALA A 196 31.43 10.36 -1.16
CA ALA A 196 32.42 11.24 -1.76
C ALA A 196 32.40 11.14 -3.30
N GLY A 197 32.38 12.30 -3.96
CA GLY A 197 32.37 12.39 -5.42
C GLY A 197 30.99 12.32 -6.09
N CYS A 198 29.90 12.17 -5.33
CA CYS A 198 28.53 12.28 -5.87
C CYS A 198 28.33 13.62 -6.60
N GLY A 199 27.82 13.56 -7.83
CA GLY A 199 27.61 14.72 -8.70
C GLY A 199 28.88 15.30 -9.33
N ARG A 200 30.05 14.68 -9.12
CA ARG A 200 31.34 15.13 -9.68
C ARG A 200 32.08 14.02 -10.42
N SER A 201 32.40 12.94 -9.71
CA SER A 201 33.09 11.76 -10.26
C SER A 201 32.18 10.55 -10.38
N LYS A 202 31.05 10.53 -9.65
CA LYS A 202 30.04 9.48 -9.74
C LYS A 202 28.62 10.02 -9.64
N SER A 203 27.68 9.35 -10.29
CA SER A 203 26.27 9.64 -10.11
C SER A 203 25.74 8.92 -8.89
N CYS A 204 24.84 9.56 -8.14
CA CYS A 204 24.27 9.01 -6.92
C CYS A 204 22.77 9.23 -6.84
N LEU A 205 22.04 8.33 -6.21
CA LEU A 205 20.67 8.50 -5.75
C LEU A 205 20.61 8.10 -4.27
N ARG A 206 20.11 9.01 -3.43
CA ARG A 206 20.20 8.91 -1.97
C ARG A 206 18.86 9.17 -1.29
N ASP A 207 18.55 8.38 -0.26
CA ASP A 207 17.36 8.56 0.58
C ASP A 207 17.71 8.25 2.05
N PRO A 208 17.67 9.26 2.95
CA PRO A 208 17.31 10.66 2.72
C PRO A 208 18.28 11.43 1.81
N VAL A 209 17.82 12.53 1.20
CA VAL A 209 18.68 13.41 0.40
C VAL A 209 19.84 13.92 1.25
N GLY A 210 21.06 13.76 0.77
CA GLY A 210 22.26 14.21 1.47
C GLY A 210 22.89 13.20 2.43
N CYS A 211 22.27 12.03 2.67
CA CYS A 211 22.82 11.03 3.59
C CYS A 211 24.16 10.43 3.11
N HIS A 212 24.92 9.91 4.07
CA HIS A 212 26.25 9.33 3.89
C HIS A 212 26.21 7.81 4.20
N PRO A 213 26.39 6.91 3.21
CA PRO A 213 26.35 5.46 3.44
C PRO A 213 27.45 4.95 4.41
N GLU A 214 28.52 5.72 4.61
CA GLU A 214 29.61 5.39 5.52
C GLU A 214 29.30 5.65 7.01
N SER A 215 28.33 6.53 7.32
CA SER A 215 28.05 6.97 8.69
C SER A 215 26.56 6.90 9.08
N ASP A 216 25.65 6.98 8.11
CA ASP A 216 24.22 7.05 8.35
C ASP A 216 23.57 5.66 8.14
N PRO A 217 23.13 4.96 9.20
CA PRO A 217 22.59 3.60 9.08
C PRO A 217 21.27 3.52 8.30
N ALA A 218 20.56 4.64 8.17
CA ALA A 218 19.29 4.73 7.44
C ALA A 218 19.48 5.09 5.96
N CYS A 219 20.72 5.30 5.49
CA CYS A 219 20.99 5.80 4.15
C CYS A 219 20.81 4.71 3.10
N PHE A 220 19.82 4.89 2.23
CA PHE A 220 19.75 4.16 0.98
C PHE A 220 20.61 4.87 -0.05
N PHE A 221 21.49 4.12 -0.68
CA PHE A 221 22.53 4.63 -1.56
C PHE A 221 22.62 3.78 -2.82
N LEU A 222 22.43 4.40 -3.97
CA LEU A 222 22.82 3.85 -5.26
C LEU A 222 23.85 4.80 -5.86
N SER A 223 24.99 4.29 -6.29
CA SER A 223 25.91 5.06 -7.13
C SER A 223 26.42 4.27 -8.29
N PHE A 224 26.82 4.99 -9.34
CA PHE A 224 27.38 4.38 -10.53
C PHE A 224 28.42 5.26 -11.19
N VAL A 225 29.44 4.58 -11.72
CA VAL A 225 30.59 5.16 -12.41
C VAL A 225 30.80 4.42 -13.70
N THR A 226 30.91 5.18 -14.79
CA THR A 226 31.29 4.64 -16.09
C THR A 226 32.81 4.53 -16.16
N ASP A 227 33.31 3.36 -16.51
CA ASP A 227 34.75 3.11 -16.70
C ASP A 227 35.29 3.87 -17.91
N GLN A 228 36.60 4.16 -17.97
CA GLN A 228 37.23 4.73 -19.18
C GLN A 228 37.76 3.58 -20.04
N PRO A 229 37.06 3.14 -21.11
CA PRO A 229 36.64 3.98 -22.26
C PRO A 229 35.12 4.07 -22.52
N GLY A 230 34.27 3.88 -21.51
CA GLY A 230 32.81 3.91 -21.63
C GLY A 230 32.16 2.54 -21.89
N SER A 231 32.95 1.47 -21.80
CA SER A 231 32.53 0.11 -22.15
C SER A 231 31.71 -0.58 -21.04
N SER A 232 31.87 -0.14 -19.79
CA SER A 232 31.22 -0.73 -18.63
C SER A 232 30.89 0.30 -17.56
N VAL A 233 29.94 -0.07 -16.69
CA VAL A 233 29.49 0.73 -15.57
C VAL A 233 29.60 -0.11 -14.30
N MET A 234 30.23 0.46 -13.29
CA MET A 234 30.29 -0.07 -11.93
C MET A 234 29.12 0.50 -11.14
N PHE A 235 28.33 -0.38 -10.51
CA PHE A 235 27.25 -0.02 -9.61
C PHE A 235 27.63 -0.35 -8.17
N GLU A 236 27.30 0.54 -7.26
CA GLU A 236 27.39 0.37 -5.80
C GLU A 236 26.00 0.61 -5.21
N LEU A 237 25.54 -0.35 -4.41
CA LEU A 237 24.21 -0.35 -3.84
C LEU A 237 24.31 -0.66 -2.34
N SER A 238 23.77 0.21 -1.49
CA SER A 238 23.78 0.06 -0.03
C SER A 238 22.50 0.56 0.61
N GLY A 239 22.10 -0.07 1.71
CA GLY A 239 20.99 0.40 2.53
C GLY A 239 20.50 -0.64 3.54
N PRO A 240 19.65 -0.20 4.49
CA PRO A 240 19.13 -1.07 5.53
C PRO A 240 18.14 -2.09 4.94
N ALA A 241 18.48 -3.37 5.06
CA ALA A 241 17.68 -4.48 4.54
C ALA A 241 18.05 -5.80 5.22
N GLU A 242 17.08 -6.47 5.82
CA GLU A 242 17.28 -7.83 6.35
C GLU A 242 17.27 -8.88 5.22
N GLY A 243 16.48 -8.63 4.17
CA GLY A 243 16.22 -9.59 3.11
C GLY A 243 16.90 -9.28 1.79
N TYR A 244 16.46 -8.21 1.12
CA TYR A 244 17.08 -7.81 -0.15
C TYR A 244 17.08 -6.30 -0.33
N LEU A 245 18.00 -5.86 -1.20
CA LEU A 245 18.10 -4.51 -1.72
C LEU A 245 18.18 -4.61 -3.24
N ALA A 246 17.41 -3.79 -3.95
CA ALA A 246 17.36 -3.83 -5.40
C ALA A 246 17.20 -2.43 -6.00
N PHE A 247 17.75 -2.23 -7.19
CA PHE A 247 17.42 -1.08 -8.02
C PHE A 247 16.93 -1.53 -9.39
N ALA A 248 16.12 -0.69 -10.04
CA ALA A 248 15.62 -0.97 -11.38
C ALA A 248 15.81 0.22 -12.32
N LEU A 249 16.00 -0.10 -13.60
CA LEU A 249 15.92 0.84 -14.70
C LEU A 249 14.53 0.74 -15.32
N SER A 250 13.82 1.85 -15.40
CA SER A 250 12.45 1.91 -15.95
C SER A 250 12.29 3.04 -16.97
N LEU A 251 11.42 2.82 -17.95
CA LEU A 251 11.05 3.84 -18.94
C LEU A 251 9.99 4.82 -18.41
N ASP A 252 9.28 4.45 -17.34
CA ASP A 252 8.26 5.29 -16.71
C ASP A 252 8.38 5.27 -15.18
N LYS A 253 7.45 5.94 -14.48
CA LYS A 253 7.40 5.95 -13.00
C LYS A 253 6.47 4.87 -12.45
N TRP A 254 6.23 3.80 -13.22
CA TRP A 254 5.26 2.77 -12.90
C TRP A 254 5.89 1.37 -12.98
N MET A 255 6.20 0.82 -11.81
CA MET A 255 6.81 -0.51 -11.69
C MET A 255 6.05 -1.58 -12.50
N GLY A 256 6.78 -2.27 -13.37
CA GLY A 256 6.36 -3.51 -13.99
C GLY A 256 6.88 -3.81 -15.39
N ASN A 257 7.76 -3.03 -15.98
CA ASN A 257 8.44 -3.41 -17.23
C ASN A 257 9.90 -2.96 -17.13
N ASP A 258 10.59 -3.51 -16.13
CA ASP A 258 11.81 -2.93 -15.60
C ASP A 258 12.93 -3.96 -15.57
N GLU A 259 14.15 -3.54 -15.93
CA GLU A 259 15.37 -4.31 -15.68
C GLU A 259 15.82 -4.07 -14.24
N VAL A 260 15.90 -5.14 -13.44
CA VAL A 260 16.12 -5.09 -11.99
C VAL A 260 17.42 -5.79 -11.61
N TYR A 261 18.24 -5.12 -10.80
CA TYR A 261 19.41 -5.70 -10.15
C TYR A 261 19.16 -5.83 -8.67
N MET A 262 19.48 -7.00 -8.12
CA MET A 262 19.10 -7.36 -6.76
C MET A 262 20.28 -7.98 -6.01
N CYS A 263 20.32 -7.62 -4.73
CA CYS A 263 21.18 -8.16 -3.70
C CYS A 263 20.32 -8.85 -2.67
N VAL A 264 20.37 -10.18 -2.65
CA VAL A 264 19.52 -10.99 -1.78
C VAL A 264 20.38 -11.64 -0.72
N ASN A 265 20.10 -11.33 0.53
CA ASN A 265 20.63 -12.05 1.67
C ASN A 265 19.94 -13.42 1.77
N ASP A 266 20.77 -14.47 1.81
CA ASP A 266 20.37 -15.84 2.05
C ASP A 266 21.28 -16.44 3.13
N GLY A 267 20.79 -16.50 4.37
CA GLY A 267 21.53 -17.09 5.48
C GLY A 267 22.86 -16.39 5.81
N GLY A 268 23.00 -15.09 5.54
CA GLY A 268 24.22 -14.31 5.79
C GLY A 268 25.16 -14.17 4.59
N SER A 269 24.86 -14.82 3.48
CA SER A 269 25.54 -14.62 2.19
C SER A 269 24.68 -13.79 1.26
N VAL A 270 25.27 -12.81 0.57
CA VAL A 270 24.51 -11.96 -0.37
C VAL A 270 24.75 -12.41 -1.82
N THR A 271 23.67 -12.79 -2.49
CA THR A 271 23.66 -13.11 -3.92
C THR A 271 23.34 -11.87 -4.74
N ILE A 272 24.17 -11.57 -5.73
CA ILE A 272 23.96 -10.47 -6.69
C ILE A 272 23.50 -11.04 -8.02
N SER A 273 22.33 -10.61 -8.48
CA SER A 273 21.74 -11.03 -9.76
C SER A 273 21.04 -9.90 -10.51
N ALA A 274 20.90 -10.08 -11.81
CA ALA A 274 20.03 -9.32 -12.70
C ALA A 274 18.77 -10.14 -13.00
N SER A 275 17.67 -9.43 -13.20
CA SER A 275 16.33 -9.97 -13.42
C SER A 275 15.48 -8.99 -14.22
N TYR A 276 14.38 -9.46 -14.78
CA TYR A 276 13.39 -8.61 -15.44
C TYR A 276 12.04 -8.75 -14.76
N VAL A 277 11.29 -7.66 -14.63
CA VAL A 277 9.96 -7.65 -14.02
C VAL A 277 8.91 -7.31 -15.07
N SER A 278 7.90 -8.18 -15.19
CA SER A 278 6.72 -8.01 -16.03
C SER A 278 5.45 -7.87 -15.17
N GLY A 279 4.77 -6.73 -15.23
CA GLY A 279 3.74 -6.33 -14.30
C GLY A 279 4.22 -6.25 -12.84
N ARG A 280 3.32 -6.42 -11.87
CA ARG A 280 3.68 -6.48 -10.44
C ARG A 280 3.81 -7.93 -9.98
N THR A 281 4.71 -8.65 -10.61
CA THR A 281 4.99 -10.07 -10.35
C THR A 281 6.39 -10.26 -9.77
N HIS A 282 6.75 -11.49 -9.40
CA HIS A 282 8.11 -11.80 -8.98
C HIS A 282 9.09 -11.63 -10.14
N PRO A 283 10.30 -11.07 -9.92
CA PRO A 283 11.30 -10.92 -10.97
C PRO A 283 11.72 -12.27 -11.55
N GLU A 284 11.86 -12.31 -12.87
CA GLU A 284 12.38 -13.45 -13.59
C GLU A 284 13.91 -13.35 -13.66
N LEU A 285 14.60 -14.29 -13.03
CA LEU A 285 16.07 -14.34 -13.02
C LEU A 285 16.62 -14.54 -14.43
N GLU A 286 17.61 -13.74 -14.80
CA GLU A 286 18.29 -13.89 -16.08
C GLU A 286 19.09 -15.19 -16.14
N MET A 287 18.97 -15.94 -17.23
CA MET A 287 19.80 -17.13 -17.49
C MET A 287 21.28 -16.78 -17.70
N GLN A 288 21.56 -15.63 -18.33
CA GLN A 288 22.93 -15.17 -18.58
C GLN A 288 23.23 -13.90 -17.79
N GLN A 289 23.69 -14.11 -16.56
CA GLN A 289 24.06 -13.07 -15.60
C GLN A 289 25.34 -12.35 -16.06
N ASN A 290 25.24 -11.40 -16.99
CA ASN A 290 26.34 -10.59 -17.55
C ASN A 290 26.91 -9.57 -16.55
N LEU A 291 27.08 -9.97 -15.29
CA LEU A 291 27.60 -9.18 -14.18
C LEU A 291 28.92 -9.77 -13.70
N TRP A 292 29.96 -8.95 -13.61
CA TRP A 292 31.28 -9.34 -13.08
C TRP A 292 31.72 -8.40 -11.95
N GLY A 293 32.88 -8.68 -11.33
CA GLY A 293 33.40 -7.85 -10.23
C GLY A 293 32.49 -7.82 -8.98
N ARG A 294 31.68 -8.88 -8.80
CA ARG A 294 30.69 -9.01 -7.73
C ARG A 294 31.38 -9.01 -6.37
N ALA A 295 31.02 -8.06 -5.53
CA ALA A 295 31.48 -7.96 -4.16
C ALA A 295 30.33 -7.54 -3.26
N TRP A 296 30.31 -8.03 -2.02
CA TRP A 296 29.23 -7.72 -1.09
C TRP A 296 29.72 -7.64 0.35
N ARG A 297 28.94 -6.99 1.20
CA ARG A 297 29.09 -6.94 2.65
C ARG A 297 27.71 -6.91 3.29
N PHE A 298 27.54 -7.68 4.35
CA PHE A 298 26.36 -7.62 5.21
C PHE A 298 26.84 -7.34 6.63
N ALA A 299 26.59 -6.13 7.12
CA ALA A 299 27.01 -5.67 8.44
C ALA A 299 25.99 -4.67 8.97
N ASP A 300 25.75 -4.69 10.29
CA ASP A 300 24.90 -3.71 10.98
C ASP A 300 23.47 -3.59 10.40
N GLY A 301 22.93 -4.70 9.87
CA GLY A 301 21.60 -4.72 9.22
C GLY A 301 21.55 -4.04 7.85
N SER A 302 22.69 -3.66 7.29
CA SER A 302 22.81 -3.09 5.94
C SER A 302 23.40 -4.10 4.96
N ILE A 303 22.77 -4.21 3.79
CA ILE A 303 23.33 -4.90 2.62
C ILE A 303 24.17 -3.88 1.84
N GLN A 304 25.35 -4.28 1.40
CA GLN A 304 26.18 -3.53 0.45
C GLN A 304 26.61 -4.46 -0.68
N CYS A 305 26.49 -4.00 -1.91
CA CYS A 305 26.88 -4.74 -3.10
C CYS A 305 27.55 -3.86 -4.14
N ARG A 306 28.52 -4.45 -4.82
CA ARG A 306 29.18 -3.88 -5.98
C ARG A 306 29.18 -4.90 -7.12
N PHE A 307 28.95 -4.43 -8.33
CA PHE A 307 29.15 -5.23 -9.53
C PHE A 307 29.38 -4.33 -10.74
N GLN A 308 29.85 -4.91 -11.84
CA GLN A 308 30.05 -4.24 -13.12
C GLN A 308 29.17 -4.87 -14.20
N ARG A 309 28.71 -4.04 -15.13
CA ARG A 309 27.88 -4.42 -16.28
C ARG A 309 28.37 -3.67 -17.53
N LYS A 310 28.29 -4.32 -18.71
CA LYS A 310 28.61 -3.68 -19.99
C LYS A 310 27.56 -2.62 -20.35
N THR A 311 27.99 -1.54 -20.99
CA THR A 311 27.12 -0.45 -21.44
C THR A 311 26.10 -0.92 -22.49
N PHE A 312 26.55 -1.78 -23.40
CA PHE A 312 25.75 -2.29 -24.52
C PHE A 312 25.62 -3.81 -24.43
N LEU A 313 24.39 -4.31 -24.52
CA LEU A 313 24.07 -5.74 -24.52
C LEU A 313 23.24 -6.08 -25.76
N PRO A 314 23.88 -6.42 -26.89
CA PRO A 314 23.16 -6.76 -28.11
C PRO A 314 22.47 -8.12 -27.95
N HIS A 315 21.21 -8.21 -28.41
CA HIS A 315 20.40 -9.45 -28.49
C HIS A 315 19.91 -10.06 -27.18
N ALA A 316 19.69 -9.25 -26.14
CA ALA A 316 19.07 -9.73 -24.92
C ALA A 316 17.69 -9.08 -24.73
N GLU A 317 16.63 -9.86 -24.93
CA GLU A 317 15.25 -9.41 -24.68
C GLU A 317 15.09 -8.97 -23.21
N GLY A 318 14.38 -7.86 -22.97
CA GLY A 318 14.23 -7.29 -21.63
C GLY A 318 15.47 -6.56 -21.09
N ARG A 319 16.50 -6.29 -21.91
CA ARG A 319 17.72 -5.57 -21.48
C ARG A 319 17.77 -4.14 -21.99
N PHE A 320 18.15 -3.24 -21.10
CA PHE A 320 18.23 -1.81 -21.34
C PHE A 320 19.68 -1.38 -21.56
N ASN A 321 19.96 -0.70 -22.67
CA ASN A 321 21.30 -0.17 -22.93
C ASN A 321 21.57 1.04 -22.04
N LEU A 322 22.74 1.11 -21.42
CA LEU A 322 23.07 2.15 -20.43
C LEU A 322 23.29 3.55 -21.04
N ASN A 323 23.30 3.65 -22.37
CA ASN A 323 23.37 4.90 -23.13
C ASN A 323 22.01 5.56 -23.39
N GLN A 324 20.96 5.08 -22.72
CA GLN A 324 19.63 5.67 -22.74
C GLN A 324 19.24 6.16 -21.35
N SER A 325 18.22 7.02 -21.31
CA SER A 325 17.73 7.64 -20.09
C SER A 325 16.62 6.81 -19.43
N TYR A 326 16.77 6.52 -18.13
CA TYR A 326 15.80 5.74 -17.36
C TYR A 326 15.45 6.41 -16.03
N PHE A 327 14.23 6.19 -15.55
CA PHE A 327 13.93 6.40 -14.13
C PHE A 327 14.62 5.31 -13.31
N LEU A 328 15.22 5.73 -12.19
CA LEU A 328 15.88 4.82 -11.27
C LEU A 328 14.92 4.52 -10.12
N PHE A 329 14.70 3.24 -9.87
CA PHE A 329 13.90 2.76 -8.75
C PHE A 329 14.85 2.15 -7.73
N LEU A 330 14.61 2.38 -6.44
CA LEU A 330 15.37 1.77 -5.35
C LEU A 330 14.40 1.20 -4.31
N ALA A 331 14.51 -0.10 -4.04
CA ALA A 331 13.58 -0.84 -3.20
C ALA A 331 14.33 -1.79 -2.27
N ASN A 332 13.75 -2.04 -1.10
CA ASN A 332 14.21 -3.04 -0.15
C ASN A 332 13.02 -3.83 0.39
N GLY A 333 13.28 -5.06 0.81
CA GLY A 333 12.24 -5.90 1.39
C GLY A 333 12.80 -7.12 2.10
N ARG A 334 11.89 -7.98 2.51
CA ARG A 334 12.20 -9.23 3.20
C ARG A 334 12.52 -10.34 2.18
N SER A 335 13.35 -11.28 2.56
CA SER A 335 13.63 -12.50 1.82
C SER A 335 13.57 -13.70 2.76
N HIS A 336 13.23 -14.86 2.23
CA HIS A 336 13.27 -16.12 2.96
C HIS A 336 13.86 -17.21 2.04
N GLN A 337 14.95 -17.84 2.46
CA GLN A 337 15.66 -18.88 1.66
C GLN A 337 15.98 -18.41 0.22
N GLY A 338 16.51 -17.19 0.10
CA GLY A 338 16.84 -16.57 -1.19
C GLY A 338 15.65 -16.12 -2.04
N LEU A 339 14.39 -16.36 -1.61
CA LEU A 339 13.20 -15.85 -2.29
C LEU A 339 12.82 -14.47 -1.73
N ILE A 340 12.67 -13.49 -2.61
CA ILE A 340 12.29 -12.14 -2.23
C ILE A 340 10.77 -11.97 -2.09
N HIS A 341 10.37 -11.13 -1.15
CA HIS A 341 8.97 -10.71 -0.96
C HIS A 341 8.73 -9.29 -1.47
N ARG A 342 7.46 -8.88 -1.48
CA ARG A 342 7.09 -7.51 -1.83
C ARG A 342 7.77 -6.54 -0.86
N HIS A 343 8.28 -5.43 -1.39
CA HIS A 343 8.75 -4.33 -0.56
C HIS A 343 7.59 -3.70 0.23
N ASP A 344 7.84 -3.32 1.48
CA ASP A 344 6.82 -2.78 2.41
C ASP A 344 6.52 -1.28 2.17
N ARG A 345 7.47 -0.55 1.60
CA ARG A 345 7.36 0.88 1.24
C ARG A 345 7.32 1.04 -0.26
N GLN A 346 6.77 2.15 -0.77
CA GLN A 346 6.96 2.49 -2.18
C GLN A 346 8.47 2.61 -2.50
N PRO A 347 8.91 2.15 -3.69
CA PRO A 347 10.29 2.34 -4.12
C PRO A 347 10.58 3.84 -4.19
N LEU A 348 11.82 4.21 -3.90
CA LEU A 348 12.32 5.54 -4.20
C LEU A 348 12.49 5.65 -5.71
N ILE A 349 11.83 6.61 -6.34
CA ILE A 349 11.88 6.82 -7.78
C ILE A 349 12.58 8.14 -8.06
N SER A 350 13.56 8.16 -8.96
CA SER A 350 14.24 9.39 -9.37
C SER A 350 13.27 10.43 -9.94
N THR A 351 13.54 11.71 -9.68
CA THR A 351 12.68 12.80 -10.14
C THR A 351 12.66 12.90 -11.66
N ASN A 352 13.83 12.76 -12.29
CA ASN A 352 14.04 12.80 -13.73
C ASN A 352 14.65 11.48 -14.21
N GLN A 353 14.55 11.23 -15.52
CA GLN A 353 15.30 10.14 -16.14
C GLN A 353 16.80 10.48 -16.15
N LYS A 354 17.63 9.46 -16.02
CA LYS A 354 19.09 9.57 -16.02
C LYS A 354 19.68 8.65 -17.07
N GLU A 355 20.48 9.20 -17.97
CA GLU A 355 21.41 8.41 -18.77
C GLU A 355 22.57 7.94 -17.89
N ILE A 356 22.74 6.62 -17.79
CA ILE A 356 23.70 6.02 -16.87
C ILE A 356 25.15 6.34 -17.28
N THR A 357 25.43 6.41 -18.58
CA THR A 357 26.74 6.82 -19.13
C THR A 357 26.96 8.33 -19.23
N GLY A 358 25.95 9.13 -18.89
CA GLY A 358 26.04 10.59 -18.96
C GLY A 358 26.91 11.20 -17.85
N HIS A 359 26.95 12.53 -17.78
CA HIS A 359 27.74 13.26 -16.77
C HIS A 359 27.33 12.92 -15.33
N PRO A 360 28.27 12.87 -14.36
CA PRO A 360 27.93 12.63 -12.96
C PRO A 360 26.92 13.63 -12.39
N GLU A 361 25.93 13.11 -11.68
CA GLU A 361 24.81 13.87 -11.09
C GLU A 361 24.43 13.30 -9.72
N ASP A 362 24.15 14.17 -8.76
CA ASP A 362 23.54 13.79 -7.48
C ASP A 362 22.01 13.94 -7.59
N LEU A 363 21.35 12.81 -7.80
CA LEU A 363 19.95 12.73 -8.17
C LEU A 363 19.07 12.81 -6.92
N CYS A 364 17.92 13.46 -7.09
CA CYS A 364 16.82 13.42 -6.12
C CYS A 364 15.79 12.37 -6.52
N GLY A 365 15.08 11.84 -5.52
CA GLY A 365 13.95 10.94 -5.72
C GLY A 365 12.84 11.17 -4.71
N SER A 366 11.69 10.53 -4.95
CA SER A 366 10.55 10.55 -4.04
C SER A 366 9.92 9.16 -3.99
N ARG A 367 9.51 8.72 -2.80
CA ARG A 367 8.70 7.51 -2.61
C ARG A 367 7.21 7.78 -2.82
N SER A 368 6.81 9.05 -2.69
CA SER A 368 5.42 9.49 -2.78
C SER A 368 5.12 10.07 -4.16
N PRO A 369 4.20 9.48 -4.95
CA PRO A 369 3.82 10.01 -6.26
C PRO A 369 3.12 11.37 -6.14
N LEU A 370 3.40 12.27 -7.08
CA LEU A 370 2.87 13.64 -7.08
C LEU A 370 1.33 13.69 -7.06
N LEU A 371 0.67 12.82 -7.84
CA LEU A 371 -0.81 12.74 -7.87
C LEU A 371 -1.39 12.38 -6.50
N ILE A 372 -0.72 11.50 -5.75
CA ILE A 372 -1.17 11.09 -4.41
C ILE A 372 -0.91 12.19 -3.38
N LYS A 373 0.20 12.94 -3.50
CA LYS A 373 0.41 14.15 -2.71
C LYS A 373 -0.72 15.16 -2.94
N PHE A 374 -1.07 15.45 -4.19
CA PHE A 374 -2.19 16.35 -4.52
C PHE A 374 -3.53 15.85 -3.99
N HIS A 375 -3.81 14.54 -4.10
CA HIS A 375 -4.99 13.93 -3.49
C HIS A 375 -5.06 14.23 -1.98
N GLY A 376 -3.98 13.94 -1.25
CA GLY A 376 -3.91 14.19 0.20
C GLY A 376 -4.10 15.67 0.56
N VAL A 377 -3.38 16.57 -0.14
CA VAL A 377 -3.46 18.03 0.07
C VAL A 377 -4.88 18.56 -0.16
N LEU A 378 -5.52 18.18 -1.26
CA LEU A 378 -6.87 18.64 -1.59
C LEU A 378 -7.89 18.07 -0.61
N MET A 379 -7.81 16.77 -0.27
CA MET A 379 -8.73 16.16 0.69
C MET A 379 -8.60 16.80 2.08
N LEU A 380 -7.38 17.04 2.56
CA LEU A 380 -7.18 17.73 3.83
C LEU A 380 -7.69 19.17 3.76
N THR A 381 -7.40 19.92 2.70
CA THR A 381 -7.91 21.30 2.55
C THR A 381 -9.44 21.33 2.60
N VAL A 382 -10.10 20.42 1.89
CA VAL A 382 -11.56 20.35 1.88
C VAL A 382 -12.12 19.97 3.25
N TRP A 383 -11.69 18.86 3.83
CA TRP A 383 -12.32 18.32 5.03
C TRP A 383 -11.85 19.01 6.32
N MET A 384 -10.58 19.38 6.39
CA MET A 384 -9.98 20.02 7.56
C MET A 384 -10.36 21.50 7.68
N TRP A 385 -10.44 22.20 6.55
CA TRP A 385 -10.62 23.66 6.52
C TRP A 385 -11.98 24.08 5.97
N MET A 386 -12.35 23.66 4.76
CA MET A 386 -13.58 24.16 4.14
C MET A 386 -14.87 23.62 4.79
N VAL A 387 -15.02 22.29 4.87
CA VAL A 387 -16.23 21.65 5.40
C VAL A 387 -16.40 21.96 6.88
N SER A 388 -15.32 21.86 7.67
CA SER A 388 -15.34 22.17 9.10
C SER A 388 -15.79 23.62 9.36
N THR A 389 -15.24 24.59 8.62
CA THR A 389 -15.58 26.02 8.75
C THR A 389 -17.00 26.31 8.28
N ALA A 390 -17.44 25.73 7.16
CA ALA A 390 -18.79 25.93 6.65
C ALA A 390 -19.86 25.35 7.60
N ILE A 391 -19.60 24.22 8.25
CA ILE A 391 -20.48 23.66 9.30
C ILE A 391 -20.45 24.52 10.56
N PHE A 392 -19.27 25.00 10.96
CA PHE A 392 -19.11 25.86 12.13
C PHE A 392 -19.91 27.17 12.00
N ILE A 393 -19.83 27.82 10.83
CA ILE A 393 -20.63 29.02 10.48
C ILE A 393 -22.13 28.69 10.52
N ALA A 394 -22.54 27.63 9.80
CA ALA A 394 -23.94 27.25 9.71
C ALA A 394 -24.54 26.87 11.06
N ARG A 395 -23.76 26.35 12.01
CA ARG A 395 -24.26 25.96 13.34
C ARG A 395 -24.36 27.12 14.32
N HIS A 396 -23.35 28.00 14.34
CA HIS A 396 -23.17 28.95 15.45
C HIS A 396 -23.33 30.43 15.08
N TYR A 397 -23.29 30.77 13.78
CA TYR A 397 -23.21 32.15 13.30
C TYR A 397 -24.42 32.62 12.48
N LYS A 398 -25.52 31.84 12.45
CA LYS A 398 -26.73 32.20 11.68
C LYS A 398 -27.30 33.58 12.00
N ASN A 399 -27.19 34.00 13.27
CA ASN A 399 -27.77 35.24 13.79
C ASN A 399 -26.72 36.31 14.11
N THR A 400 -25.44 36.08 13.77
CA THR A 400 -24.35 37.01 14.12
C THR A 400 -24.35 38.24 13.22
N TRP A 401 -24.79 38.08 11.96
CA TRP A 401 -24.87 39.18 10.99
C TRP A 401 -26.26 39.23 10.33
N PRO A 402 -27.30 39.67 11.06
CA PRO A 402 -28.66 39.66 10.56
C PRO A 402 -28.89 40.68 9.44
N GLU A 403 -28.23 41.85 9.51
CA GLU A 403 -28.41 42.96 8.57
C GLU A 403 -27.60 42.84 7.27
N THR A 404 -26.53 42.05 7.28
CA THR A 404 -25.69 41.86 6.08
C THR A 404 -26.25 40.78 5.18
N THR A 405 -26.60 41.17 3.96
CA THR A 405 -26.97 40.26 2.89
C THR A 405 -25.97 40.34 1.74
N VAL A 406 -25.75 39.21 1.08
CA VAL A 406 -24.92 39.10 -0.12
C VAL A 406 -25.74 38.38 -1.16
N LEU A 407 -25.90 38.99 -2.34
CA LEU A 407 -26.76 38.48 -3.42
C LEU A 407 -28.17 38.11 -2.92
N GLY A 408 -28.78 39.00 -2.12
CA GLY A 408 -30.15 38.83 -1.61
C GLY A 408 -30.35 37.72 -0.57
N GLN A 409 -29.27 37.13 -0.03
CA GLN A 409 -29.34 36.09 1.01
C GLN A 409 -28.48 36.45 2.21
N LYS A 410 -28.82 35.90 3.39
CA LYS A 410 -28.04 36.11 4.62
C LYS A 410 -26.59 35.65 4.44
N LEU A 411 -25.64 36.44 4.98
CA LEU A 411 -24.19 36.19 4.83
C LEU A 411 -23.78 34.76 5.19
N TRP A 412 -24.22 34.24 6.35
CA TRP A 412 -23.87 32.88 6.78
C TRP A 412 -24.29 31.81 5.78
N PHE A 413 -25.44 32.00 5.11
CA PHE A 413 -25.99 31.03 4.18
C PHE A 413 -25.19 31.05 2.88
N GLN A 414 -24.78 32.23 2.43
CA GLN A 414 -23.90 32.36 1.27
C GLN A 414 -22.54 31.75 1.54
N LEU A 415 -21.90 32.07 2.67
CA LEU A 415 -20.61 31.49 3.04
C LEU A 415 -20.68 29.96 3.13
N HIS A 416 -21.70 29.42 3.80
CA HIS A 416 -21.89 27.97 3.85
C HIS A 416 -22.08 27.37 2.46
N ARG A 417 -22.95 27.96 1.62
CA ARG A 417 -23.26 27.46 0.28
C ARG A 417 -22.03 27.48 -0.62
N THR A 418 -21.31 28.59 -0.69
CA THR A 418 -20.13 28.73 -1.55
C THR A 418 -19.02 27.78 -1.14
N MET A 419 -18.74 27.67 0.17
CA MET A 419 -17.74 26.75 0.69
C MET A 419 -18.12 25.29 0.44
N MET A 420 -19.39 24.90 0.61
CA MET A 420 -19.84 23.53 0.36
C MET A 420 -19.82 23.17 -1.14
N VAL A 421 -20.22 24.07 -2.03
CA VAL A 421 -20.14 23.83 -3.48
C VAL A 421 -18.68 23.65 -3.90
N LEU A 422 -17.78 24.55 -3.47
CA LEU A 422 -16.37 24.44 -3.80
C LEU A 422 -15.74 23.17 -3.18
N ALA A 423 -16.15 22.79 -1.95
CA ALA A 423 -15.72 21.55 -1.32
C ALA A 423 -16.09 20.31 -2.14
N VAL A 424 -17.33 20.22 -2.65
CA VAL A 424 -17.77 19.09 -3.48
C VAL A 424 -16.97 19.03 -4.79
N LEU A 425 -16.75 20.17 -5.45
CA LEU A 425 -15.96 20.22 -6.69
C LEU A 425 -14.51 19.78 -6.47
N LEU A 426 -13.84 20.32 -5.44
CA LEU A 426 -12.46 19.95 -5.11
C LEU A 426 -12.36 18.48 -4.65
N THR A 427 -13.34 17.98 -3.90
CA THR A 427 -13.40 16.56 -3.54
C THR A 427 -13.54 15.71 -4.82
N GLY A 428 -14.35 16.15 -5.79
CA GLY A 428 -14.52 15.49 -7.09
C GLY A 428 -13.19 15.34 -7.83
N VAL A 429 -12.46 16.45 -7.98
CA VAL A 429 -11.12 16.43 -8.59
C VAL A 429 -10.18 15.52 -7.82
N ALA A 430 -10.07 15.72 -6.50
CA ALA A 430 -9.16 14.96 -5.64
C ALA A 430 -9.48 13.45 -5.65
N PHE A 431 -10.75 13.07 -5.71
CA PHE A 431 -11.22 11.68 -5.72
C PHE A 431 -10.74 10.94 -6.98
N THR A 432 -10.62 11.62 -8.12
CA THR A 432 -10.16 10.97 -9.37
C THR A 432 -8.66 10.67 -9.40
N LEU A 433 -7.83 11.44 -8.69
CA LEU A 433 -6.37 11.37 -8.78
C LEU A 433 -5.78 9.98 -8.45
N PRO A 434 -6.21 9.26 -7.39
CA PRO A 434 -5.69 7.93 -7.11
C PRO A 434 -6.07 6.88 -8.16
N PHE A 435 -7.26 7.00 -8.79
CA PHE A 435 -7.69 6.10 -9.85
C PHE A 435 -6.91 6.33 -11.15
N ILE A 436 -6.60 7.59 -11.47
CA ILE A 436 -5.73 7.95 -12.59
C ILE A 436 -4.33 7.38 -12.35
N TYR A 437 -3.77 7.62 -11.14
CA TYR A 437 -2.47 7.07 -10.78
C TYR A 437 -2.46 5.54 -10.89
N ARG A 438 -3.48 4.86 -10.38
CA ARG A 438 -3.53 3.39 -10.37
C ARG A 438 -3.94 2.77 -11.70
N ARG A 439 -4.43 3.56 -12.65
CA ARG A 439 -5.14 3.12 -13.87
C ARG A 439 -6.22 2.07 -13.55
N GLY A 440 -6.87 2.19 -12.38
CA GLY A 440 -7.81 1.20 -11.88
C GLY A 440 -7.96 1.19 -10.36
N TRP A 441 -8.53 0.09 -9.83
CA TRP A 441 -8.79 -0.09 -8.40
C TRP A 441 -7.56 -0.64 -7.65
N SER A 442 -7.28 -0.11 -6.46
CA SER A 442 -6.25 -0.65 -5.59
C SER A 442 -6.86 -1.54 -4.51
N LYS A 443 -6.73 -2.86 -4.63
CA LYS A 443 -7.17 -3.81 -3.60
C LYS A 443 -6.46 -3.61 -2.26
N ARG A 444 -5.16 -3.28 -2.33
CA ARG A 444 -4.30 -3.07 -1.15
C ARG A 444 -4.44 -1.71 -0.47
N ALA A 445 -5.36 -0.85 -0.92
CA ALA A 445 -5.71 0.38 -0.20
C ALA A 445 -6.68 0.13 0.97
N GLY A 446 -7.05 -1.14 1.21
CA GLY A 446 -7.94 -1.55 2.30
C GLY A 446 -9.32 -0.90 2.18
N SER A 447 -9.89 -0.50 3.32
CA SER A 447 -11.22 0.10 3.40
C SER A 447 -11.29 1.57 2.92
N HIS A 448 -10.14 2.25 2.78
CA HIS A 448 -10.09 3.67 2.44
C HIS A 448 -10.88 4.05 1.16
N PRO A 449 -10.67 3.41 -0.01
CA PRO A 449 -11.41 3.78 -1.22
C PRO A 449 -12.91 3.47 -1.12
N TYR A 450 -13.33 2.44 -0.38
CA TYR A 450 -14.75 2.12 -0.19
C TYR A 450 -15.48 3.19 0.64
N ILE A 451 -14.87 3.64 1.73
CA ILE A 451 -15.40 4.74 2.54
C ILE A 451 -15.37 6.04 1.74
N GLY A 452 -14.27 6.30 1.00
CA GLY A 452 -14.14 7.46 0.12
C GLY A 452 -15.23 7.54 -0.95
N CYS A 453 -15.57 6.42 -1.60
CA CYS A 453 -16.69 6.34 -2.56
C CYS A 453 -18.02 6.67 -1.90
N THR A 454 -18.26 6.16 -0.69
CA THR A 454 -19.47 6.47 0.08
C THR A 454 -19.55 7.96 0.40
N VAL A 455 -18.45 8.55 0.87
CA VAL A 455 -18.35 9.99 1.17
C VAL A 455 -18.59 10.83 -0.07
N MET A 456 -18.04 10.45 -1.23
CA MET A 456 -18.29 11.12 -2.51
C MET A 456 -19.78 11.08 -2.89
N ALA A 457 -20.39 9.89 -2.84
CA ALA A 457 -21.82 9.72 -3.15
C ALA A 457 -22.71 10.59 -2.24
N LEU A 458 -22.47 10.57 -0.93
CA LEU A 458 -23.19 11.41 0.03
C LEU A 458 -22.99 12.90 -0.24
N SER A 459 -21.79 13.31 -0.65
CA SER A 459 -21.47 14.71 -0.99
C SER A 459 -22.26 15.19 -2.22
N VAL A 460 -22.37 14.36 -3.26
CA VAL A 460 -23.20 14.65 -4.44
C VAL A 460 -24.69 14.67 -4.08
N ILE A 461 -25.17 13.72 -3.28
CA ILE A 461 -26.55 13.68 -2.81
C ILE A 461 -26.89 14.96 -2.01
N GLN A 462 -26.00 15.43 -1.14
CA GLN A 462 -26.17 16.68 -0.41
C GLN A 462 -26.33 17.89 -1.36
N LEU A 463 -25.58 17.94 -2.46
CA LEU A 463 -25.68 19.01 -3.46
C LEU A 463 -27.03 18.96 -4.20
N ILE A 464 -27.48 17.77 -4.60
CA ILE A 464 -28.78 17.57 -5.26
C ILE A 464 -29.91 17.97 -4.31
N MET A 465 -29.89 17.50 -3.05
CA MET A 465 -30.89 17.89 -2.06
C MET A 465 -30.90 19.39 -1.82
N ALA A 466 -29.73 20.05 -1.78
CA ALA A 466 -29.63 21.49 -1.61
C ALA A 466 -30.22 22.28 -2.80
N ALA A 467 -30.11 21.76 -4.03
CA ALA A 467 -30.75 22.33 -5.21
C ALA A 467 -32.28 22.18 -5.18
N LEU A 468 -32.77 21.06 -4.67
CA LEU A 468 -34.21 20.76 -4.50
C LEU A 468 -34.80 21.32 -3.19
N ARG A 469 -34.12 22.30 -2.56
CA ARG A 469 -34.52 22.87 -1.27
C ARG A 469 -35.91 23.53 -1.37
N PRO A 470 -36.93 23.06 -0.63
CA PRO A 470 -38.28 23.66 -0.65
C PRO A 470 -38.30 25.10 -0.13
N ALA A 471 -39.34 25.87 -0.49
CA ALA A 471 -39.58 27.20 0.06
C ALA A 471 -39.68 27.17 1.61
N PRO A 472 -39.35 28.27 2.32
CA PRO A 472 -39.28 28.30 3.79
C PRO A 472 -40.58 27.93 4.51
N ASP A 473 -41.71 28.22 3.88
CA ASP A 473 -43.09 28.01 4.32
C ASP A 473 -43.67 26.63 3.94
N SER A 474 -42.98 25.87 3.08
CA SER A 474 -43.44 24.55 2.63
C SER A 474 -43.43 23.51 3.76
N PRO A 475 -44.48 22.67 3.91
CA PRO A 475 -44.50 21.60 4.92
C PRO A 475 -43.40 20.54 4.67
N ARG A 476 -42.99 20.34 3.41
CA ARG A 476 -41.89 19.43 3.05
C ARG A 476 -40.53 19.92 3.53
N ARG A 477 -40.42 21.16 3.99
CA ARG A 477 -39.16 21.75 4.48
C ARG A 477 -38.62 21.02 5.72
N ILE A 478 -39.49 20.44 6.54
CA ILE A 478 -39.11 19.65 7.71
C ILE A 478 -38.34 18.39 7.29
N ILE A 479 -38.85 17.69 6.26
CA ILE A 479 -38.20 16.48 5.71
C ILE A 479 -36.83 16.84 5.15
N PHE A 480 -36.76 17.92 4.34
CA PHE A 480 -35.48 18.41 3.81
C PHE A 480 -34.48 18.72 4.94
N ASN A 481 -34.89 19.42 5.99
CA ASN A 481 -33.99 19.80 7.08
C ASN A 481 -33.41 18.55 7.78
N TRP A 482 -34.23 17.52 8.03
CA TRP A 482 -33.78 16.26 8.64
C TRP A 482 -32.85 15.48 7.72
N MET A 483 -33.23 15.28 6.46
CA MET A 483 -32.42 14.56 5.48
C MET A 483 -31.07 15.25 5.27
N HIS A 484 -31.08 16.56 5.04
CA HIS A 484 -29.86 17.35 4.85
C HIS A 484 -28.93 17.31 6.07
N PHE A 485 -29.50 17.34 7.28
CA PHE A 485 -28.74 17.26 8.52
C PHE A 485 -28.13 15.86 8.74
N VAL A 486 -28.93 14.80 8.59
CA VAL A 486 -28.48 13.41 8.83
C VAL A 486 -27.44 13.00 7.80
N THR A 487 -27.73 13.20 6.52
CA THR A 487 -26.80 12.86 5.42
C THR A 487 -25.52 13.68 5.52
N GLY A 488 -25.60 14.98 5.83
CA GLY A 488 -24.42 15.83 6.02
C GLY A 488 -23.55 15.40 7.20
N THR A 489 -24.16 15.11 8.35
CA THR A 489 -23.43 14.67 9.55
C THR A 489 -22.82 13.29 9.36
N GLY A 490 -23.57 12.35 8.77
CA GLY A 490 -23.07 11.01 8.44
C GLY A 490 -21.89 11.07 7.46
N GLY A 491 -21.99 11.89 6.42
CA GLY A 491 -20.90 12.12 5.47
C GLY A 491 -19.65 12.70 6.15
N GLN A 492 -19.80 13.64 7.07
CA GLN A 492 -18.68 14.21 7.83
C GLN A 492 -17.98 13.15 8.70
N ILE A 493 -18.73 12.31 9.41
CA ILE A 493 -18.17 11.24 10.27
C ILE A 493 -17.37 10.25 9.42
N LEU A 494 -17.95 9.79 8.30
CA LEU A 494 -17.27 8.88 7.38
C LEU A 494 -16.03 9.52 6.76
N ALA A 495 -16.08 10.81 6.42
CA ALA A 495 -14.93 11.53 5.88
C ALA A 495 -13.77 11.61 6.89
N VAL A 496 -14.06 11.86 8.17
CA VAL A 496 -13.04 11.81 9.23
C VAL A 496 -12.38 10.44 9.28
N ALA A 497 -13.17 9.35 9.33
CA ALA A 497 -12.63 7.99 9.30
C ALA A 497 -11.78 7.75 8.04
N CYS A 498 -12.23 8.23 6.89
CA CYS A 498 -11.52 8.12 5.62
C CYS A 498 -10.16 8.84 5.64
N VAL A 499 -10.07 10.03 6.23
CA VAL A 499 -8.81 10.78 6.37
C VAL A 499 -7.81 10.06 7.27
N PHE A 500 -8.27 9.48 8.39
CA PHE A 500 -7.41 8.66 9.27
C PHE A 500 -6.85 7.43 8.55
N LEU A 501 -7.67 6.74 7.75
CA LEU A 501 -7.20 5.63 6.93
C LEU A 501 -6.26 6.09 5.81
N GLY A 502 -6.44 7.32 5.31
CA GLY A 502 -5.64 7.91 4.23
C GLY A 502 -4.20 8.20 4.65
N VAL A 503 -3.99 8.78 5.84
CA VAL A 503 -2.64 9.09 6.34
C VAL A 503 -1.80 7.85 6.68
N ALA A 504 -2.45 6.69 6.80
CA ALA A 504 -1.80 5.40 7.04
C ALA A 504 -1.45 4.64 5.75
N GLN A 505 -1.77 5.18 4.56
CA GLN A 505 -1.53 4.49 3.29
C GLN A 505 -0.05 4.49 2.90
N GLN A 506 0.45 3.33 2.43
CA GLN A 506 1.84 3.16 1.97
C GLN A 506 2.23 4.11 0.82
N ALA A 507 1.26 4.59 0.03
CA ALA A 507 1.51 5.50 -1.09
C ALA A 507 1.81 6.95 -0.67
N LEU A 508 1.48 7.31 0.57
CA LEU A 508 1.80 8.59 1.19
C LEU A 508 2.10 8.33 2.66
N LEU A 509 3.26 7.71 2.91
CA LEU A 509 3.65 7.26 4.24
C LEU A 509 4.11 8.45 5.09
N LEU A 510 3.17 9.09 5.77
CA LEU A 510 3.46 10.18 6.69
C LEU A 510 4.06 9.62 8.01
N PRO A 511 4.83 10.43 8.76
CA PRO A 511 5.51 9.96 9.97
C PRO A 511 4.50 9.45 11.01
N GLY A 512 4.62 8.17 11.39
CA GLY A 512 3.91 7.59 12.52
C GLY A 512 4.78 7.65 13.79
N PRO A 513 4.22 7.92 14.99
CA PRO A 513 2.81 8.14 15.32
C PRO A 513 2.35 9.61 15.22
N TYR A 514 3.22 10.52 14.75
CA TYR A 514 2.95 11.95 14.70
C TYR A 514 1.66 12.31 13.92
N SER A 515 1.48 11.71 12.74
CA SER A 515 0.35 12.01 11.84
C SER A 515 -1.03 11.69 12.45
N PRO A 516 -1.29 10.47 12.98
CA PRO A 516 -2.57 10.19 13.64
C PRO A 516 -2.77 10.99 14.94
N ALA A 517 -1.70 11.27 15.70
CA ALA A 517 -1.78 12.14 16.87
C ALA A 517 -2.22 13.56 16.50
N MET A 518 -1.66 14.12 15.41
CA MET A 518 -2.03 15.43 14.90
C MET A 518 -3.47 15.49 14.38
N LEU A 519 -3.95 14.45 13.69
CA LEU A 519 -5.37 14.35 13.30
C LEU A 519 -6.29 14.31 14.52
N THR A 520 -5.88 13.58 15.57
CA THR A 520 -6.63 13.48 16.83
C THR A 520 -6.70 14.83 17.53
N ALA A 521 -5.58 15.56 17.59
CA ALA A 521 -5.52 16.91 18.13
C ALA A 521 -6.42 17.88 17.35
N TRP A 522 -6.45 17.79 16.02
CA TRP A 522 -7.36 18.58 15.18
C TRP A 522 -8.84 18.26 15.46
N LEU A 523 -9.21 16.98 15.63
CA LEU A 523 -10.58 16.62 16.00
C LEU A 523 -10.97 17.18 17.37
N LEU A 524 -10.09 17.05 18.36
CA LEU A 524 -10.31 17.60 19.70
C LEU A 524 -10.46 19.12 19.65
N TRP A 525 -9.66 19.80 18.82
CA TRP A 525 -9.77 21.23 18.56
C TRP A 525 -11.16 21.63 18.04
N ILE A 526 -11.67 20.92 17.03
CA ILE A 526 -13.02 21.17 16.49
C ILE A 526 -14.09 20.95 17.56
N VAL A 527 -14.01 19.85 18.29
CA VAL A 527 -14.99 19.51 19.34
C VAL A 527 -14.97 20.58 20.43
N LEU A 528 -13.80 20.99 20.89
CA LEU A 528 -13.63 22.04 21.90
C LEU A 528 -14.24 23.36 21.43
N ALA A 529 -13.96 23.79 20.20
CA ALA A 529 -14.53 25.02 19.65
C ALA A 529 -16.07 24.98 19.60
N HIS A 530 -16.65 23.83 19.24
CA HIS A 530 -18.10 23.65 19.27
C HIS A 530 -18.66 23.69 20.69
N LEU A 531 -18.01 23.03 21.66
CA LEU A 531 -18.42 23.00 23.07
C LEU A 531 -18.35 24.38 23.70
N LEU A 532 -17.29 25.15 23.45
CA LEU A 532 -17.12 26.52 23.96
C LEU A 532 -18.29 27.42 23.53
N LEU A 533 -18.67 27.38 22.24
CA LEU A 533 -19.79 28.18 21.75
C LEU A 533 -21.15 27.67 22.25
N GLN A 534 -21.31 26.37 22.47
CA GLN A 534 -22.53 25.82 23.10
C GLN A 534 -22.64 26.26 24.57
N ILE A 535 -21.57 26.14 25.36
CA ILE A 535 -21.52 26.58 26.75
C ILE A 535 -21.79 28.09 26.84
N HIS A 536 -21.14 28.89 26.01
CA HIS A 536 -21.38 30.34 25.94
C HIS A 536 -22.84 30.64 25.62
N SER A 537 -23.43 29.96 24.64
CA SER A 537 -24.85 30.14 24.29
C SER A 537 -25.80 29.74 25.42
N CYS A 538 -25.51 28.65 26.15
CA CYS A 538 -26.29 28.21 27.30
C CYS A 538 -26.20 29.18 28.49
N ARG A 539 -25.00 29.69 28.79
CA ARG A 539 -24.79 30.68 29.86
C ARG A 539 -25.54 31.97 29.58
N LEU A 540 -25.51 32.44 28.34
CA LEU A 540 -26.25 33.63 27.92
C LEU A 540 -27.77 33.45 28.04
N ARG A 541 -28.29 32.25 27.74
CA ARG A 541 -29.72 31.95 27.88
C ARG A 541 -30.15 31.85 29.35
N ARG A 542 -29.27 31.38 30.24
CA ARG A 542 -29.54 31.27 31.69
C ARG A 542 -29.44 32.62 32.40
N GLY A 543 -28.48 33.48 32.01
CA GLY A 543 -28.36 34.84 32.54
C GLY A 543 -29.56 35.72 32.22
N GLY A 544 -30.13 35.62 31.02
CA GLY A 544 -31.34 36.36 30.65
C GLY A 544 -32.64 35.86 31.29
N SER A 545 -32.63 34.68 31.92
CA SER A 545 -33.80 34.11 32.62
C SER A 545 -33.77 34.37 34.13
N SER A 546 -32.65 34.86 34.68
CA SER A 546 -32.48 35.15 36.11
C SER A 546 -32.69 36.63 36.44
N ASP A 547 -32.62 37.52 35.44
CA ASP A 547 -32.72 38.98 35.60
C ASP A 547 -34.11 39.55 35.24
N SER A 548 -35.10 38.69 34.94
CA SER A 548 -36.42 39.13 34.49
C SER A 548 -37.50 39.24 35.58
N GLU A 549 -37.16 39.04 36.87
CA GLU A 549 -38.15 39.16 37.95
C GLU A 549 -37.81 40.16 39.06
N ASP A 550 -36.60 40.71 39.18
CA ASP A 550 -36.31 41.70 40.24
C ASP A 550 -35.29 42.77 39.80
N LYS A 551 -35.78 43.81 39.10
CA LYS A 551 -35.38 45.24 39.19
C LYS A 551 -35.72 45.97 37.89
N GLU A 552 -37.00 46.33 37.81
CA GLU A 552 -37.47 47.33 36.87
C GLU A 552 -36.90 48.71 37.22
N ASN A 553 -36.52 49.44 36.18
CA ASN A 553 -36.40 50.90 36.09
C ASN A 553 -35.13 51.57 36.66
N ILE A 554 -34.40 52.22 35.72
CA ILE A 554 -33.42 53.34 35.87
C ILE A 554 -32.01 53.12 35.24
N ARG A 555 -31.61 51.92 34.77
CA ARG A 555 -30.31 51.72 34.05
C ARG A 555 -30.41 51.27 32.57
N PHE A 556 -31.58 51.42 31.94
CA PHE A 556 -31.88 50.81 30.64
C PHE A 556 -31.33 51.54 29.39
N ALA A 557 -30.78 52.74 29.50
CA ALA A 557 -30.27 53.46 28.32
C ALA A 557 -28.79 53.18 27.96
N GLN A 558 -27.97 52.73 28.92
CA GLN A 558 -26.53 52.53 28.71
C GLN A 558 -26.10 51.05 28.72
N SER A 559 -26.74 50.20 29.52
CA SER A 559 -26.38 48.77 29.64
C SER A 559 -26.84 47.91 28.46
N GLY A 560 -27.97 48.27 27.83
CA GLY A 560 -28.53 47.53 26.69
C GLY A 560 -27.72 47.59 25.39
N ARG A 561 -26.78 48.54 25.26
CA ARG A 561 -25.91 48.68 24.08
C ARG A 561 -24.58 47.93 24.22
N GLN A 562 -24.09 47.73 25.45
CA GLN A 562 -22.84 47.01 25.73
C GLN A 562 -23.00 45.48 25.65
N GLN A 563 -24.10 44.90 26.12
CA GLN A 563 -24.32 43.44 26.08
C GLN A 563 -24.39 42.80 24.67
N PRO A 564 -25.04 43.41 23.65
CA PRO A 564 -25.07 42.88 22.29
C PRO A 564 -23.70 42.96 21.59
N GLU A 565 -22.94 44.04 21.84
CA GLU A 565 -21.60 44.22 21.30
C GLU A 565 -20.61 43.22 21.89
N GLU A 566 -20.61 43.02 23.21
CA GLU A 566 -19.73 42.06 23.89
C GLU A 566 -20.01 40.61 23.44
N LYS A 567 -21.29 40.22 23.29
CA LYS A 567 -21.70 38.93 22.69
C LYS A 567 -21.15 38.74 21.27
N SER A 568 -21.18 39.80 20.47
CA SER A 568 -20.69 39.78 19.09
C SER A 568 -19.16 39.65 19.04
N GLN A 569 -18.44 40.32 19.95
CA GLN A 569 -16.98 40.28 20.04
C GLN A 569 -16.45 38.89 20.43
N VAL A 570 -17.01 38.25 21.47
CA VAL A 570 -16.56 36.90 21.89
C VAL A 570 -16.74 35.88 20.76
N LYS A 571 -17.88 35.90 20.06
CA LYS A 571 -18.10 35.03 18.90
C LYS A 571 -17.11 35.30 17.77
N LYS A 572 -16.86 36.56 17.43
CA LYS A 572 -15.85 36.92 16.39
C LYS A 572 -14.46 36.43 16.78
N MET A 573 -14.05 36.61 18.04
CA MET A 573 -12.75 36.13 18.53
C MET A 573 -12.63 34.61 18.41
N VAL A 574 -13.63 33.86 18.89
CA VAL A 574 -13.64 32.39 18.78
C VAL A 574 -13.59 31.94 17.32
N PHE A 575 -14.26 32.65 16.41
CA PHE A 575 -14.20 32.35 14.97
C PHE A 575 -12.80 32.54 14.39
N VAL A 576 -12.15 33.68 14.68
CA VAL A 576 -10.79 33.95 14.20
C VAL A 576 -9.81 32.91 14.74
N VAL A 577 -9.89 32.61 16.03
CA VAL A 577 -9.06 31.59 16.69
C VAL A 577 -9.28 30.23 16.03
N PHE A 578 -10.53 29.83 15.78
CA PHE A 578 -10.88 28.59 15.08
C PHE A 578 -10.23 28.49 13.69
N LEU A 579 -10.29 29.56 12.90
CA LEU A 579 -9.66 29.62 11.57
C LEU A 579 -8.14 29.52 11.64
N MET A 580 -7.50 30.23 12.58
CA MET A 580 -6.06 30.15 12.80
C MET A 580 -5.64 28.72 13.18
N GLY A 581 -6.37 28.07 14.09
CA GLY A 581 -6.12 26.68 14.47
C GLY A 581 -6.22 25.71 13.29
N ASN A 582 -7.32 25.76 12.51
CA ASN A 582 -7.46 24.91 11.32
C ASN A 582 -6.36 25.16 10.29
N THR A 583 -5.95 26.42 10.12
CA THR A 583 -4.88 26.78 9.19
C THR A 583 -3.53 26.23 9.65
N ALA A 584 -3.24 26.29 10.95
CA ALA A 584 -2.01 25.73 11.53
C ALA A 584 -1.95 24.20 11.37
N PHE A 585 -3.04 23.49 11.67
CA PHE A 585 -3.12 22.04 11.45
C PHE A 585 -2.95 21.67 9.98
N LEU A 586 -3.63 22.38 9.07
CA LEU A 586 -3.50 22.15 7.65
C LEU A 586 -2.05 22.38 7.18
N ALA A 587 -1.44 23.51 7.55
CA ALA A 587 -0.06 23.83 7.18
C ALA A 587 0.95 22.78 7.68
N ALA A 588 0.75 22.25 8.89
CA ALA A 588 1.58 21.17 9.42
C ALA A 588 1.48 19.89 8.56
N PHE A 589 0.28 19.50 8.13
CA PHE A 589 0.13 18.37 7.19
C PHE A 589 0.71 18.66 5.81
N LEU A 590 0.53 19.87 5.27
CA LEU A 590 1.12 20.23 3.97
C LEU A 590 2.64 20.15 4.02
N LYS A 591 3.25 20.60 5.13
CA LYS A 591 4.70 20.46 5.36
C LYS A 591 5.12 18.99 5.44
N ALA A 592 4.36 18.15 6.15
CA ALA A 592 4.63 16.72 6.25
C ALA A 592 4.52 16.01 4.88
N ILE A 593 3.52 16.36 4.07
CA ILE A 593 3.33 15.83 2.71
C ILE A 593 4.45 16.30 1.77
N ALA A 594 4.91 17.54 1.92
CA ALA A 594 6.01 18.07 1.12
C ALA A 594 7.34 17.35 1.41
N SER A 595 7.55 16.88 2.65
CA SER A 595 8.79 16.22 3.08
C SER A 595 8.91 14.74 2.72
N VAL A 596 7.84 14.08 2.24
CA VAL A 596 7.82 12.63 1.94
C VAL A 596 7.85 12.30 0.46
#